data_AF-A0A1Y6FNB6-F1
#
_entry.id   AF-A0A1Y6FNB6-F1
#
_cell.length_a   1.000
_cell.length_b   1.000
_cell.length_c   1.000
_cell.angle_alpha   90.00
_cell.angle_beta   90.00
_cell.angle_gamma   90.00
#
_symmetry.space_group_name_H-M   'P 1'
#
loop_
_entity.id
_entity.type
_entity.pdbx_description
1 polymer ?
#
loop_
_entity_poly.entity_id
_entity_poly.type
_entity_poly.pdbx_seq_one_letter_code
_entity_poly.pdbx_strand_id
1 'polypeptide(L)'
;MLLMAVAAPLLDLREQSDKSERRFRILYSGIYAAILAVAVLAVDGAPDGSAASQLSVPVKVVCAIAAVFGYGLALGHRKRHPLVDPKARVSRKPVASDPRLEAQLIMLMRDKGLYAEADLRVADLARLTGEPEYKVTQCITGALGYPNFNQMVNGYRIEEAKRRLVDPALAHLPILTIALDCGFGSIGPFNRAFKADTGMTPQEYRRQSR
;
A
#
# COMPACT_ATOMS: atom_id res chain seq x y z
N MET A 1 11.13 -14.99 28.87
CA MET A 1 11.30 -14.70 27.43
C MET A 1 10.60 -15.70 26.49
N LEU A 2 10.52 -17.00 26.82
CA LEU A 2 9.79 -18.00 26.00
C LEU A 2 8.28 -17.76 25.83
N LEU A 3 7.60 -17.17 26.83
CA LEU A 3 6.17 -16.86 26.77
C LEU A 3 5.80 -15.81 25.70
N MET A 4 6.70 -14.87 25.39
CA MET A 4 6.43 -13.82 24.39
C MET A 4 6.51 -14.33 22.96
N ALA A 5 7.32 -15.37 22.70
CA ALA A 5 7.40 -16.02 21.39
C ALA A 5 6.14 -16.82 21.04
N VAL A 6 5.41 -17.30 22.05
CA VAL A 6 4.15 -18.04 21.90
C VAL A 6 2.94 -17.09 21.88
N ALA A 7 3.02 -15.95 22.58
CA ALA A 7 1.92 -15.00 22.68
C ALA A 7 1.80 -14.04 21.48
N ALA A 8 2.91 -13.68 20.83
CA ALA A 8 2.90 -12.74 19.69
C ALA A 8 2.02 -13.21 18.50
N PRO A 9 2.02 -14.49 18.10
CA PRO A 9 1.13 -14.98 17.03
C PRO A 9 -0.36 -14.97 17.44
N LEU A 10 -0.66 -15.05 18.73
CA LEU A 10 -2.03 -15.11 19.26
C LEU A 10 -2.66 -13.72 19.41
N LEU A 11 -1.86 -12.69 19.73
CA LEU A 11 -2.34 -11.30 19.81
C LEU A 11 -2.63 -10.70 18.42
N ASP A 12 -1.95 -11.19 17.39
CA ASP A 12 -2.16 -10.84 15.96
C ASP A 12 -3.42 -11.49 15.35
N LEU A 13 -4.16 -12.32 16.11
CA LEU A 13 -5.39 -13.00 15.65
C LEU A 13 -6.64 -12.11 15.65
N ARG A 14 -6.54 -10.86 16.13
CA ARG A 14 -7.72 -10.01 16.34
C ARG A 14 -8.11 -9.20 15.09
N GLU A 15 -7.22 -9.06 14.11
CA GLU A 15 -7.50 -8.31 12.88
C GLU A 15 -7.37 -9.19 11.63
N GLN A 16 -8.52 -9.60 11.10
CA GLN A 16 -8.75 -9.90 9.67
C GLN A 16 -7.93 -11.03 9.02
N SER A 17 -7.53 -12.06 9.76
CA SER A 17 -6.96 -13.27 9.15
C SER A 17 -8.06 -14.19 8.58
N ASP A 18 -7.90 -14.62 7.32
CA ASP A 18 -8.79 -15.56 6.64
C ASP A 18 -8.95 -16.86 7.46
N LYS A 19 -10.13 -17.51 7.43
CA LYS A 19 -10.42 -18.70 8.26
C LYS A 19 -9.39 -19.82 8.06
N SER A 20 -8.83 -19.91 6.86
CA SER A 20 -7.78 -20.85 6.46
C SER A 20 -6.45 -20.55 7.15
N GLU A 21 -6.07 -19.27 7.22
CA GLU A 21 -4.84 -18.78 7.83
C GLU A 21 -4.86 -18.89 9.36
N ARG A 22 -6.00 -18.59 9.98
CA ARG A 22 -6.20 -18.80 11.43
C ARG A 22 -6.03 -20.28 11.80
N ARG A 23 -6.57 -21.21 11.01
CA ARG A 23 -6.41 -22.66 11.24
C ARG A 23 -4.96 -23.12 11.07
N PHE A 24 -4.28 -22.64 10.03
CA PHE A 24 -2.87 -22.99 9.78
C PHE A 24 -1.94 -22.49 10.89
N ARG A 25 -2.10 -21.22 11.31
CA ARG A 25 -1.33 -20.63 12.41
C ARG A 25 -1.57 -21.38 13.73
N ILE A 26 -2.83 -21.69 14.06
CA ILE A 26 -3.18 -22.44 15.27
C ILE A 26 -2.55 -23.86 15.24
N LEU A 27 -2.63 -24.56 14.10
CA LEU A 27 -2.06 -25.90 13.97
C LEU A 27 -0.53 -25.88 14.11
N TYR A 28 0.14 -24.94 13.44
CA TYR A 28 1.60 -24.80 13.50
C TYR A 28 2.07 -24.41 14.91
N SER A 29 1.45 -23.41 15.53
CA SER A 29 1.75 -23.01 16.90
C SER A 29 1.48 -24.14 17.90
N GLY A 30 0.43 -24.94 17.69
CA GLY A 30 0.13 -26.11 18.52
C GLY A 30 1.18 -27.21 18.40
N ILE A 31 1.60 -27.55 17.18
CA ILE A 31 2.66 -28.54 16.94
C ILE A 31 3.99 -28.07 17.55
N TYR A 32 4.35 -26.80 17.37
CA TYR A 32 5.57 -26.23 17.93
C TYR A 32 5.56 -26.22 19.47
N ALA A 33 4.42 -25.85 20.08
CA ALA A 33 4.24 -25.90 21.53
C ALA A 33 4.33 -27.33 22.07
N ALA A 34 3.78 -28.33 21.37
CA ALA A 34 3.89 -29.73 21.75
C ALA A 34 5.35 -30.23 21.69
N ILE A 35 6.10 -29.89 20.65
CA ILE A 35 7.53 -30.22 20.53
C ILE A 35 8.34 -29.59 21.67
N LEU A 36 8.09 -28.32 21.98
CA LEU A 36 8.74 -27.65 23.11
C LEU A 36 8.36 -28.27 24.45
N ALA A 37 7.10 -28.63 24.67
CA ALA A 37 6.65 -29.26 25.91
C ALA A 37 7.35 -30.62 26.12
N VAL A 38 7.45 -31.44 25.07
CA VAL A 38 8.19 -32.71 25.13
C VAL A 38 9.68 -32.47 25.41
N ALA A 39 10.29 -31.48 24.76
CA ALA A 39 11.69 -31.14 24.99
C ALA A 39 11.96 -30.64 26.41
N VAL A 40 11.04 -29.86 27.00
CA VAL A 40 11.17 -29.33 28.37
C VAL A 40 10.94 -30.45 29.40
N LEU A 41 9.90 -31.26 29.23
CA LEU A 41 9.61 -32.38 30.13
C LEU A 41 10.70 -33.45 30.12
N ALA A 42 11.36 -33.67 28.98
CA ALA A 42 12.52 -34.56 28.87
C ALA A 42 13.79 -33.99 29.53
N VAL A 43 13.86 -32.68 29.78
CA VAL A 43 15.03 -31.97 30.32
C VAL A 43 14.91 -31.76 31.82
N ASP A 44 13.73 -31.38 32.32
CA ASP A 44 13.51 -31.08 33.75
C ASP A 44 13.09 -32.31 34.58
N GLY A 45 12.75 -33.43 33.94
CA GLY A 45 12.30 -34.66 34.60
C GLY A 45 13.40 -35.70 34.86
N ALA A 46 14.64 -35.47 34.42
CA ALA A 46 15.71 -36.47 34.48
C ALA A 46 16.64 -36.23 35.70
N PRO A 47 16.88 -37.23 36.56
CA PRO A 47 17.84 -37.12 37.67
C PRO A 47 19.27 -36.85 37.17
N ASP A 48 19.98 -35.96 37.85
CA ASP A 48 21.36 -35.58 37.54
C ASP A 48 22.28 -36.82 37.53
N GLY A 49 23.03 -37.00 36.44
CA GLY A 49 23.95 -38.13 36.24
C GLY A 49 23.37 -39.35 35.49
N SER A 50 22.09 -39.35 35.13
CA SER A 50 21.48 -40.41 34.30
C SER A 50 21.89 -40.30 32.82
N ALA A 51 21.85 -41.41 32.08
CA ALA A 51 22.10 -41.46 30.63
C ALA A 51 21.16 -40.53 29.81
N ALA A 52 20.01 -40.16 30.38
CA ALA A 52 19.08 -39.19 29.81
C ALA A 52 19.65 -37.75 29.78
N SER A 53 20.49 -37.37 30.74
CA SER A 53 21.11 -36.04 30.77
C SER A 53 22.11 -35.83 29.62
N GLN A 54 22.81 -36.89 29.20
CA GLN A 54 23.73 -36.88 28.04
C GLN A 54 22.99 -36.73 26.71
N LEU A 55 21.73 -37.15 26.64
CA LEU A 55 20.88 -37.03 25.45
C LEU A 55 20.13 -35.68 25.34
N SER A 56 20.10 -34.89 26.43
CA SER A 56 19.33 -33.65 26.50
C SER A 56 19.83 -32.54 25.55
N VAL A 57 21.16 -32.42 25.38
CA VAL A 57 21.79 -31.45 24.48
C VAL A 57 21.56 -31.77 23.00
N PRO A 58 21.81 -32.99 22.50
CA PRO A 58 21.56 -33.30 21.09
C PRO A 58 20.07 -33.19 20.73
N VAL A 59 19.15 -33.54 21.64
CA VAL A 59 17.70 -33.38 21.42
C VAL A 59 17.32 -31.90 21.23
N LYS A 60 17.86 -31.00 22.05
CA LYS A 60 17.63 -29.55 21.89
C LYS A 60 18.15 -29.01 20.55
N VAL A 61 19.33 -29.46 20.14
CA VAL A 61 19.95 -29.06 18.87
C VAL A 61 19.10 -29.54 17.68
N VAL A 62 18.66 -30.80 17.71
CA VAL A 62 17.79 -31.35 16.65
C VAL A 62 16.46 -30.60 16.57
N CYS A 63 15.84 -30.27 17.72
CA CYS A 63 14.60 -29.49 17.75
C CYS A 63 14.79 -28.07 17.20
N ALA A 64 15.89 -27.40 17.55
CA ALA A 64 16.22 -26.06 17.05
C ALA A 64 16.44 -26.08 15.52
N ILE A 65 17.15 -27.07 15.00
CA ILE A 65 17.36 -27.25 13.55
C ILE A 65 16.04 -27.50 12.84
N ALA A 66 15.19 -28.38 13.38
CA ALA A 66 13.87 -28.68 12.80
C ALA A 66 12.97 -27.43 12.77
N ALA A 67 13.03 -26.59 13.81
CA ALA A 67 12.27 -25.33 13.87
C ALA A 67 12.74 -24.33 12.81
N VAL A 68 14.06 -24.12 12.68
CA VAL A 68 14.64 -23.22 11.67
C VAL A 68 14.33 -23.71 10.26
N PHE A 69 14.46 -25.02 10.03
CA PHE A 69 14.15 -25.63 8.74
C PHE A 69 12.67 -25.51 8.39
N GLY A 70 11.77 -25.80 9.34
CA GLY A 70 10.33 -25.63 9.17
C GLY A 70 9.95 -24.18 8.87
N TYR A 71 10.58 -23.21 9.55
CA TYR A 71 10.38 -21.79 9.28
C TYR A 71 10.87 -21.39 7.88
N GLY A 72 12.04 -21.89 7.45
CA GLY A 72 12.56 -21.69 6.10
C GLY A 72 11.64 -22.23 5.00
N LEU A 73 11.09 -23.43 5.19
CA LEU A 73 10.11 -24.01 4.28
C LEU A 73 8.81 -23.20 4.23
N ALA A 74 8.32 -22.72 5.39
CA ALA A 74 7.14 -21.87 5.45
C ALA A 74 7.34 -20.54 4.71
N LEU A 75 8.51 -19.91 4.85
CA LEU A 75 8.87 -18.69 4.09
C LEU A 75 8.97 -18.96 2.59
N GLY A 76 9.57 -20.08 2.19
CA GLY A 76 9.65 -20.50 0.78
C GLY A 76 8.27 -20.74 0.18
N HIS A 77 7.38 -21.43 0.90
CA HIS A 77 6.01 -21.67 0.49
C HIS A 77 5.21 -20.36 0.37
N ARG A 78 5.35 -19.43 1.33
CA ARG A 78 4.70 -18.11 1.28
C ARG A 78 5.16 -17.25 0.10
N LYS A 79 6.44 -17.35 -0.31
CA LYS A 79 6.93 -16.68 -1.51
C LYS A 79 6.34 -17.27 -2.81
N ARG A 80 6.07 -18.58 -2.84
CA ARG A 80 5.53 -19.28 -4.02
C ARG A 80 4.00 -19.21 -4.13
N HIS A 81 3.31 -19.01 -3.01
CA HIS A 81 1.85 -18.85 -2.96
C HIS A 81 1.46 -17.58 -2.20
N PRO A 82 1.55 -16.39 -2.85
CA PRO A 82 1.11 -15.13 -2.24
C PRO A 82 -0.39 -15.18 -1.96
N LEU A 83 -0.79 -14.85 -0.72
CA LEU A 83 -2.18 -14.95 -0.23
C LEU A 83 -3.13 -13.93 -0.87
N VAL A 84 -2.59 -12.88 -1.49
CA VAL A 84 -3.34 -11.92 -2.28
C VAL A 84 -2.69 -11.94 -3.65
N ASP A 85 -3.40 -12.47 -4.64
CA ASP A 85 -3.02 -12.20 -6.03
C ASP A 85 -3.16 -10.69 -6.22
N PRO A 86 -2.07 -9.94 -6.46
CA PRO A 86 -2.15 -8.49 -6.67
C PRO A 86 -3.10 -8.14 -7.82
N LYS A 87 -3.31 -9.06 -8.77
CA LYS A 87 -4.28 -8.93 -9.86
C LYS A 87 -5.74 -9.17 -9.43
N ALA A 88 -5.99 -9.93 -8.37
CA ALA A 88 -7.37 -10.24 -7.95
C ALA A 88 -8.14 -9.00 -7.45
N ARG A 89 -7.45 -7.93 -7.03
CA ARG A 89 -8.11 -6.65 -6.68
C ARG A 89 -8.64 -5.88 -7.89
N VAL A 90 -8.28 -6.22 -9.12
CA VAL A 90 -8.55 -5.41 -10.33
C VAL A 90 -9.44 -6.13 -11.36
N SER A 91 -10.15 -7.19 -10.97
CA SER A 91 -11.13 -7.84 -11.86
C SER A 91 -12.56 -7.67 -11.35
N ARG A 92 -12.98 -6.42 -11.15
CA ARG A 92 -14.40 -6.10 -11.38
C ARG A 92 -14.51 -5.81 -12.87
N LYS A 93 -15.38 -6.56 -13.57
CA LYS A 93 -15.77 -6.26 -14.96
C LYS A 93 -15.91 -4.74 -15.10
N PRO A 94 -15.36 -4.12 -16.17
CA PRO A 94 -15.60 -2.71 -16.43
C PRO A 94 -17.12 -2.51 -16.35
N VAL A 95 -17.58 -1.71 -15.40
CA VAL A 95 -18.90 -1.10 -15.54
C VAL A 95 -18.84 -0.43 -16.91
N ALA A 96 -19.81 -0.73 -17.78
CA ALA A 96 -19.87 -0.14 -19.11
C ALA A 96 -19.59 1.36 -18.96
N SER A 97 -18.55 1.86 -19.66
CA SER A 97 -18.17 3.26 -19.57
C SER A 97 -19.41 4.10 -19.81
N ASP A 98 -19.80 4.93 -18.84
CA ASP A 98 -20.87 5.90 -19.02
C ASP A 98 -20.23 7.14 -19.65
N PRO A 99 -20.40 7.37 -20.98
CA PRO A 99 -19.72 8.46 -21.65
C PRO A 99 -20.21 9.82 -21.15
N ARG A 100 -21.41 9.89 -20.56
CA ARG A 100 -21.95 11.12 -19.98
C ARG A 100 -21.19 11.50 -18.72
N LEU A 101 -20.96 10.53 -17.84
CA LEU A 101 -20.18 10.75 -16.63
C LEU A 101 -18.73 11.12 -16.97
N GLU A 102 -18.13 10.43 -17.94
CA GLU A 102 -16.78 10.75 -18.43
C GLU A 102 -16.68 12.21 -18.91
N ALA A 103 -17.60 12.62 -19.79
CA ALA A 103 -17.66 13.98 -20.31
C ALA A 103 -17.89 15.02 -19.21
N GLN A 104 -18.77 14.74 -18.23
CA GLN A 104 -19.01 15.61 -17.09
C GLN A 104 -17.76 15.80 -16.24
N LEU A 105 -17.04 14.71 -15.92
CA LEU A 105 -15.80 14.79 -15.15
C LEU A 105 -14.74 15.60 -15.89
N ILE A 106 -14.55 15.36 -17.19
CA ILE A 106 -13.62 16.14 -18.01
C ILE A 106 -14.00 17.63 -18.02
N MET A 107 -15.28 17.97 -18.19
CA MET A 107 -15.77 19.35 -18.18
C MET A 107 -15.54 20.03 -16.82
N LEU A 108 -15.82 19.34 -15.71
CA LEU A 108 -15.56 19.88 -14.37
C LEU A 108 -14.07 20.16 -14.15
N MET A 109 -13.20 19.27 -14.62
CA MET A 109 -11.76 19.44 -14.46
C MET A 109 -11.19 20.50 -15.41
N ARG A 110 -11.43 20.39 -16.71
CA ARG A 110 -10.82 21.26 -17.72
C ARG A 110 -11.49 22.64 -17.78
N ASP A 111 -12.81 22.69 -17.86
CA ASP A 111 -13.51 23.93 -18.20
C ASP A 111 -13.83 24.75 -16.95
N LYS A 112 -14.21 24.08 -15.85
CA LYS A 112 -14.45 24.76 -14.56
C LYS A 112 -13.20 24.90 -13.70
N GLY A 113 -12.08 24.29 -14.09
CA GLY A 113 -10.81 24.40 -13.36
C GLY A 113 -10.85 23.83 -11.95
N LEU A 114 -11.74 22.86 -11.68
CA LEU A 114 -11.99 22.38 -10.31
C LEU A 114 -10.73 21.79 -9.64
N TYR A 115 -9.74 21.37 -10.45
CA TYR A 115 -8.43 20.93 -9.95
C TYR A 115 -7.72 21.96 -9.06
N ALA A 116 -8.00 23.26 -9.22
CA ALA A 116 -7.34 24.31 -8.45
C ALA A 116 -7.83 24.39 -6.99
N GLU A 117 -8.93 23.72 -6.64
CA GLU A 117 -9.42 23.65 -5.27
C GLU A 117 -8.50 22.74 -4.43
N ALA A 118 -7.87 23.30 -3.39
CA ALA A 118 -6.86 22.57 -2.61
C ALA A 118 -7.40 21.31 -1.92
N ASP A 119 -8.64 21.38 -1.43
CA ASP A 119 -9.31 20.31 -0.68
C ASP A 119 -10.26 19.45 -1.53
N LEU A 120 -10.12 19.48 -2.86
CA LEU A 120 -10.96 18.69 -3.77
C LEU A 120 -10.91 17.19 -3.44
N ARG A 121 -12.09 16.60 -3.22
CA ARG A 121 -12.26 15.16 -2.95
C ARG A 121 -13.16 14.51 -4.00
N VAL A 122 -13.10 13.18 -4.07
CA VAL A 122 -14.01 12.38 -4.90
C VAL A 122 -15.48 12.66 -4.57
N ALA A 123 -15.79 12.89 -3.29
CA ALA A 123 -17.13 13.25 -2.81
C ALA A 123 -17.67 14.54 -3.46
N ASP A 124 -16.80 15.50 -3.77
CA ASP A 124 -17.23 16.75 -4.42
C ASP A 124 -17.61 16.50 -5.89
N LEU A 125 -16.84 15.67 -6.60
CA LEU A 125 -17.18 15.24 -7.94
C LEU A 125 -18.48 14.45 -7.97
N ALA A 126 -18.67 13.51 -7.04
CA ALA A 126 -19.89 12.74 -6.88
C ALA A 126 -21.12 13.64 -6.67
N ARG A 127 -20.99 14.65 -5.80
CA ARG A 127 -22.05 15.64 -5.57
C ARG A 127 -22.35 16.47 -6.81
N LEU A 128 -21.33 16.88 -7.57
CA LEU A 128 -21.49 17.71 -8.76
C LEU A 128 -22.05 16.96 -9.97
N THR A 129 -21.73 15.67 -10.11
CA THR A 129 -22.26 14.82 -11.19
C THR A 129 -23.60 14.17 -10.83
N GLY A 130 -23.95 14.12 -9.54
CA GLY A 130 -25.14 13.41 -9.04
C GLY A 130 -24.94 11.89 -9.00
N GLU A 131 -23.70 11.41 -9.08
CA GLU A 131 -23.37 9.98 -9.09
C GLU A 131 -22.73 9.51 -7.77
N PRO A 132 -22.90 8.25 -7.37
CA PRO A 132 -22.20 7.70 -6.21
C PRO A 132 -20.66 7.73 -6.36
N GLU A 133 -19.94 7.97 -5.25
CA GLU A 133 -18.47 8.04 -5.22
C GLU A 133 -17.77 6.82 -5.83
N TYR A 134 -18.33 5.62 -5.63
CA TYR A 134 -17.76 4.40 -6.20
C TYR A 134 -17.79 4.41 -7.74
N LYS A 135 -18.84 4.97 -8.36
CA LYS A 135 -18.94 5.09 -9.82
C LYS A 135 -17.97 6.11 -10.36
N VAL A 136 -17.85 7.26 -9.68
CA VAL A 136 -16.84 8.28 -10.03
C VAL A 136 -15.45 7.69 -9.98
N THR A 137 -15.10 6.98 -8.89
CA THR A 137 -13.81 6.31 -8.75
C THR A 137 -13.57 5.28 -9.86
N GLN A 138 -14.58 4.47 -10.19
CA GLN A 138 -14.50 3.49 -11.28
C GLN A 138 -14.34 4.15 -12.65
N CYS A 139 -15.02 5.26 -12.91
CA CYS A 139 -14.88 6.04 -14.14
C CYS A 139 -13.45 6.59 -14.26
N ILE A 140 -12.89 7.13 -13.17
CA ILE A 140 -11.52 7.65 -13.14
C ILE A 140 -10.50 6.55 -13.44
N THR A 141 -10.62 5.39 -12.77
CA THR A 141 -9.63 4.31 -12.90
C THR A 141 -9.81 3.42 -14.11
N GLY A 142 -11.04 3.35 -14.63
CA GLY A 142 -11.39 2.52 -15.78
C GLY A 142 -11.39 3.33 -17.07
N ALA A 143 -12.40 4.19 -17.24
CA ALA A 143 -12.63 4.92 -18.49
C ALA A 143 -11.56 5.98 -18.76
N LEU A 144 -11.24 6.81 -17.75
CA LEU A 144 -10.24 7.88 -17.89
C LEU A 144 -8.79 7.38 -17.77
N GLY A 145 -8.58 6.13 -17.34
CA GLY A 145 -7.26 5.49 -17.30
C GLY A 145 -6.30 6.01 -16.21
N TYR A 146 -6.75 6.83 -15.27
CA TYR A 146 -5.89 7.33 -14.19
C TYR A 146 -5.74 6.28 -13.08
N PRO A 147 -4.53 6.06 -12.51
CA PRO A 147 -4.34 5.06 -11.46
C PRO A 147 -5.21 5.30 -10.20
N ASN A 148 -5.54 6.55 -9.92
CA ASN A 148 -6.43 6.97 -8.83
C ASN A 148 -6.82 8.45 -9.02
N PHE A 149 -7.79 8.90 -8.22
CA PHE A 149 -8.27 10.29 -8.21
C PHE A 149 -7.16 11.33 -8.01
N ASN A 150 -6.25 11.13 -7.06
CA ASN A 150 -5.18 12.10 -6.79
C ASN A 150 -4.24 12.26 -7.99
N GLN A 151 -3.96 11.18 -8.73
CA GLN A 151 -3.16 11.23 -9.95
C GLN A 151 -3.89 11.98 -11.08
N MET A 152 -5.20 11.81 -11.21
CA MET A 152 -6.00 12.61 -12.14
C MET A 152 -5.89 14.10 -11.81
N VAL A 153 -6.21 14.49 -10.57
CA VAL A 153 -6.17 15.89 -10.13
C VAL A 153 -4.78 16.48 -10.35
N ASN A 154 -3.74 15.81 -9.84
CA ASN A 154 -2.36 16.29 -10.00
C ASN A 154 -1.95 16.43 -11.47
N GLY A 155 -2.40 15.54 -12.37
CA GLY A 155 -2.17 15.69 -13.80
C GLY A 155 -2.64 17.05 -14.32
N TYR A 156 -3.90 17.42 -14.04
CA TYR A 156 -4.43 18.75 -14.42
C TYR A 156 -3.66 19.91 -13.76
N ARG A 157 -3.35 19.79 -12.46
CA ARG A 157 -2.59 20.82 -11.74
C ARG A 157 -1.19 21.03 -12.31
N ILE A 158 -0.50 19.95 -12.67
CA ILE A 158 0.85 20.00 -13.24
C ILE A 158 0.82 20.55 -14.66
N GLU A 159 -0.15 20.17 -15.49
CA GLU A 159 -0.31 20.75 -16.83
C GLU A 159 -0.50 22.27 -16.79
N GLU A 160 -1.31 22.78 -15.88
CA GLU A 160 -1.46 24.22 -15.71
C GLU A 160 -0.18 24.87 -15.15
N ALA A 161 0.49 24.22 -14.19
CA ALA A 161 1.76 24.72 -13.66
C ALA A 161 2.85 24.80 -14.75
N LYS A 162 2.94 23.80 -15.64
CA LYS A 162 3.86 23.83 -16.79
C LYS A 162 3.63 25.06 -17.65
N ARG A 163 2.36 25.32 -18.04
CA ARG A 163 1.98 26.51 -18.82
C ARG A 163 2.42 27.80 -18.14
N ARG A 164 2.14 27.95 -16.83
CA ARG A 164 2.51 29.16 -16.07
C ARG A 164 4.01 29.31 -15.85
N LEU A 165 4.75 28.21 -15.74
CA LEU A 165 6.20 28.26 -15.52
C LEU A 165 6.97 28.76 -16.75
N VAL A 166 6.44 28.53 -17.96
CA VAL A 166 7.07 28.95 -19.22
C VAL A 166 6.53 30.27 -19.76
N ASP A 167 5.47 30.81 -19.15
CA ASP A 167 4.87 32.09 -19.55
C ASP A 167 5.78 33.27 -19.13
N PRO A 168 6.31 34.06 -20.09
CA PRO A 168 7.14 35.21 -19.78
C PRO A 168 6.44 36.27 -18.91
N ALA A 169 5.11 36.41 -19.04
CA ALA A 169 4.34 37.35 -18.23
C ALA A 169 4.33 36.95 -16.75
N LEU A 170 4.44 35.66 -16.46
CA LEU A 170 4.43 35.09 -15.11
C LEU A 170 5.82 34.76 -14.59
N ALA A 171 6.88 35.08 -15.34
CA ALA A 171 8.27 34.75 -15.00
C ALA A 171 8.74 35.30 -13.64
N HIS A 172 8.13 36.39 -13.18
CA HIS A 172 8.40 37.02 -11.89
C HIS A 172 7.76 36.29 -10.70
N LEU A 173 6.76 35.43 -10.93
CA LEU A 173 6.05 34.74 -9.85
C LEU A 173 6.92 33.63 -9.21
N PRO A 174 6.96 33.55 -7.86
CA PRO A 174 7.58 32.43 -7.17
C PRO A 174 6.95 31.10 -7.58
N ILE A 175 7.76 30.05 -7.66
CA ILE A 175 7.29 28.68 -7.95
C ILE A 175 6.26 28.23 -6.91
N LEU A 176 6.45 28.61 -5.65
CA LEU A 176 5.48 28.34 -4.58
C LEU A 176 4.11 28.95 -4.89
N THR A 177 4.07 30.21 -5.34
CA THR A 177 2.81 30.88 -5.70
C THR A 177 2.09 30.12 -6.81
N ILE A 178 2.79 29.75 -7.89
CA ILE A 178 2.21 28.95 -8.97
C ILE A 178 1.68 27.60 -8.44
N ALA A 179 2.43 26.93 -7.57
CA ALA A 179 2.00 25.67 -6.98
C ALA A 179 0.71 25.81 -6.16
N LEU A 180 0.61 26.85 -5.33
CA LEU A 180 -0.58 27.12 -4.51
C LEU A 180 -1.77 27.49 -5.39
N ASP A 181 -1.58 28.31 -6.42
CA ASP A 181 -2.65 28.70 -7.36
C ASP A 181 -3.16 27.52 -8.19
N CYS A 182 -2.31 26.53 -8.45
CA CYS A 182 -2.70 25.27 -9.08
C CYS A 182 -3.37 24.30 -8.09
N GLY A 183 -3.58 24.67 -6.83
CA GLY A 183 -4.31 23.87 -5.84
C GLY A 183 -3.44 22.92 -5.00
N PHE A 184 -2.12 23.04 -5.02
CA PHE A 184 -1.29 22.29 -4.06
C PHE A 184 -1.30 22.97 -2.69
N GLY A 185 -1.41 22.19 -1.61
CA GLY A 185 -1.36 22.74 -0.25
C GLY A 185 0.04 23.14 0.24
N SER A 186 1.11 22.71 -0.46
CA SER A 186 2.50 23.07 -0.13
C SER A 186 3.48 22.70 -1.26
N ILE A 187 4.71 23.21 -1.16
CA ILE A 187 5.78 22.99 -2.16
C ILE A 187 6.25 21.53 -2.27
N GLY A 188 6.24 20.78 -1.17
CA GLY A 188 6.79 19.41 -1.13
C GLY A 188 6.02 18.44 -2.05
N PRO A 189 4.68 18.30 -1.89
CA PRO A 189 3.84 17.52 -2.79
C PRO A 189 3.93 17.99 -4.25
N PHE A 190 3.94 19.30 -4.49
CA PHE A 190 4.09 19.88 -5.83
C PHE A 190 5.38 19.42 -6.50
N ASN A 191 6.53 19.62 -5.85
CA ASN A 191 7.84 19.25 -6.41
C ASN A 191 7.91 17.75 -6.75
N ARG A 192 7.34 16.88 -5.89
CA ARG A 192 7.29 15.44 -6.15
C ARG A 192 6.41 15.11 -7.35
N ALA A 193 5.21 15.67 -7.42
CA ALA A 193 4.28 15.45 -8.52
C ALA A 193 4.86 15.97 -9.84
N PHE A 194 5.43 17.17 -9.84
CA PHE A 194 6.06 17.79 -11.01
C PHE A 194 7.22 16.95 -11.54
N LYS A 195 8.12 16.50 -10.65
CA LYS A 195 9.25 15.65 -11.06
C LYS A 195 8.81 14.26 -11.51
N ALA A 196 7.79 13.67 -10.88
CA ALA A 196 7.26 12.39 -11.30
C ALA A 196 6.66 12.45 -12.71
N ASP A 197 6.00 13.56 -13.04
CA ASP A 197 5.35 13.77 -14.33
C ASP A 197 6.33 14.20 -15.45
N THR A 198 7.28 15.07 -15.13
CA THR A 198 8.17 15.70 -16.13
C THR A 198 9.59 15.14 -16.17
N GLY A 199 10.01 14.39 -15.14
CA GLY A 199 11.40 13.99 -14.92
C GLY A 199 12.31 15.11 -14.41
N MET A 200 11.83 16.35 -14.30
CA MET A 200 12.62 17.54 -13.95
C MET A 200 12.05 18.28 -12.74
N THR A 201 12.85 19.10 -12.08
CA THR A 201 12.34 20.04 -11.08
C THR A 201 11.62 21.23 -11.75
N PRO A 202 10.66 21.88 -11.07
CA PRO A 202 9.98 23.06 -11.60
C PRO A 202 10.93 24.20 -11.99
N GLN A 203 12.04 24.35 -11.26
CA GLN A 203 13.06 25.36 -11.54
C GLN A 203 13.86 25.04 -12.81
N GLU A 204 14.24 23.78 -13.01
CA GLU A 204 14.89 23.32 -14.24
C GLU A 204 13.96 23.50 -15.45
N TYR A 205 12.69 23.15 -15.31
CA TYR A 205 11.68 23.31 -16.35
C TYR A 205 11.48 24.78 -16.75
N ARG A 206 11.39 25.69 -15.76
CA ARG A 206 11.33 27.14 -15.99
C ARG A 206 12.58 27.67 -16.68
N ARG A 207 13.76 27.12 -16.41
CA ARG A 207 15.02 27.59 -17.01
C ARG A 207 15.14 27.19 -18.49
N GLN A 208 14.56 26.07 -18.90
CA GLN A 208 14.63 25.61 -20.29
C GLN A 208 13.81 26.48 -21.27
N SER A 209 12.85 27.23 -20.76
CA SER A 209 11.96 28.11 -21.55
C SER A 209 12.40 29.57 -21.55
N ARG A 210 13.53 29.89 -20.91
CA ARG A 210 14.17 31.22 -20.91
C ARG A 210 15.41 31.18 -21.79
#